data_AF-A0A259Q2Z4-F1
#
_entry.id   AF-A0A259Q2Z4-F1
#
_cell.length_a   1.000
_cell.length_b   1.000
_cell.length_c   1.000
_cell.angle_alpha   90.00
_cell.angle_beta   90.00
_cell.angle_gamma   90.00
#
_symmetry.space_group_name_H-M   'P 1'
#
loop_
_entity.id
_entity.type
_entity.pdbx_description
1 polymer ?
#
loop_
_entity_poly.entity_id
_entity_poly.type
_entity_poly.pdbx_seq_one_letter_code
_entity_poly.pdbx_strand_id
1 'polypeptide(L)'
;MQKLSQRSQLAIGLLLMLVMAATRSHHFATPAHLPDASWAVFFVAGVYLSSAWWFAVFVILAVAVDWFAITFGGVSSFCVTPAYAALLLAFGALWLGGRRYARHHRDRLTSLVPLVVAI
;
A
#
# COMPACT_ATOMS: atom_id res chain seq x y z
N MET A 1 2.36 6.69 16.78
CA MET A 1 2.62 7.48 15.56
C MET A 1 4.03 8.00 15.66
N GLN A 2 4.95 7.54 14.81
CA GLN A 2 6.30 8.07 14.79
C GLN A 2 6.26 9.52 14.28
N LYS A 3 6.86 10.45 15.02
CA LYS A 3 6.87 11.88 14.68
C LYS A 3 7.90 12.14 13.57
N LEU A 4 7.58 11.75 12.34
CA LEU A 4 8.40 12.06 11.17
C LEU A 4 8.13 13.49 10.69
N SER A 5 9.18 14.16 10.19
CA SER A 5 9.06 15.46 9.52
C SER A 5 8.14 15.37 8.29
N GLN A 6 7.43 16.46 7.98
CA GLN A 6 6.53 16.54 6.82
C GLN A 6 7.26 16.24 5.50
N ARG A 7 8.52 16.66 5.36
CA ARG A 7 9.34 16.37 4.17
C ARG A 7 9.62 14.87 4.02
N SER A 8 9.90 14.18 5.13
CA SER A 8 10.11 12.74 5.13
C SER A 8 8.81 11.99 4.80
N GLN A 9 7.67 12.44 5.33
CA GLN A 9 6.36 11.85 4.98
C GLN A 9 6.06 12.03 3.48
N LEU A 10 6.36 13.19 2.90
CA LEU A 10 6.22 13.42 1.46
C LEU A 10 7.14 12.50 0.64
N ALA A 11 8.42 12.39 1.01
CA ALA A 11 9.36 11.52 0.33
C ALA A 11 8.93 10.04 0.39
N ILE A 12 8.48 9.57 1.55
CA ILE A 12 7.93 8.22 1.72
C ILE A 12 6.68 8.05 0.86
N GLY A 13 5.75 9.00 0.89
CA GLY A 13 4.53 8.96 0.07
C GLY A 13 4.84 8.83 -1.41
N LEU A 14 5.74 9.67 -1.94
CA LEU A 14 6.17 9.64 -3.34
C LEU A 14 6.88 8.32 -3.69
N LEU A 15 7.78 7.85 -2.82
CA LEU A 15 8.46 6.57 -3.04
C LEU A 15 7.46 5.41 -3.11
N LEU A 16 6.51 5.37 -2.17
CA LEU A 16 5.46 4.35 -2.16
C LEU A 16 4.56 4.42 -3.40
N MET A 17 4.25 5.62 -3.88
CA MET A 17 3.50 5.80 -5.14
C MET A 17 4.27 5.24 -6.34
N LEU A 18 5.57 5.52 -6.43
CA LEU A 18 6.44 5.00 -7.50
C LEU A 18 6.52 3.48 -7.45
N VAL A 19 6.74 2.91 -6.26
CA VAL A 19 6.78 1.45 -6.07
C VAL A 19 5.47 0.81 -6.50
N MET A 20 4.33 1.35 -6.03
CA MET A 20 3.01 0.85 -6.39
C MET A 20 2.78 0.90 -7.90
N ALA A 21 3.08 2.03 -8.56
CA ALA A 21 2.92 2.17 -10.00
C ALA A 21 3.80 1.18 -10.79
N ALA A 22 5.03 0.97 -10.34
CA ALA A 22 5.97 0.05 -10.99
C ALA A 22 5.59 -1.44 -10.83
N THR A 23 5.05 -1.84 -9.68
CA THR A 23 4.71 -3.26 -9.42
C THR A 23 3.29 -3.63 -9.82
N ARG A 24 2.36 -2.67 -9.80
CA ARG A 24 0.95 -2.92 -10.12
C ARG A 24 0.69 -2.96 -11.62
N SER A 25 1.54 -2.30 -12.41
CA SER A 25 1.44 -2.29 -13.86
C SER A 25 1.92 -3.63 -14.43
N HIS A 26 1.00 -4.41 -15.01
CA HIS A 26 1.33 -5.69 -15.63
C HIS A 26 2.37 -5.59 -16.75
N HIS A 27 2.55 -4.42 -17.37
CA HIS A 27 3.57 -4.15 -18.39
C HIS A 27 5.00 -4.14 -17.85
N PHE A 28 5.20 -3.66 -16.62
CA PHE A 28 6.53 -3.56 -16.00
C PHE A 28 6.80 -4.72 -15.04
N ALA A 29 5.74 -5.35 -14.51
CA ALA A 29 5.85 -6.51 -13.63
C ALA A 29 6.12 -7.83 -14.38
N THR A 30 5.70 -7.96 -15.65
CA THR A 30 5.88 -9.22 -16.42
C THR A 30 7.34 -9.55 -16.77
N PRO A 31 8.23 -8.60 -17.12
CA PRO A 31 9.65 -8.93 -17.37
C PRO A 31 10.43 -9.25 -16.09
N ALA A 32 9.97 -8.76 -14.93
CA ALA A 32 10.69 -8.83 -13.66
C ALA A 32 10.06 -9.78 -12.62
N HIS A 33 8.92 -10.41 -12.92
CA HIS A 33 8.13 -11.25 -12.01
C HIS A 33 7.87 -10.63 -10.63
N LEU A 34 7.78 -9.30 -10.57
CA LEU A 34 7.61 -8.59 -9.31
C LEU A 34 6.17 -8.77 -8.80
N PRO A 35 5.98 -9.19 -7.54
CA PRO A 35 4.64 -9.24 -6.95
C PRO A 35 4.08 -7.83 -6.74
N ASP A 36 2.75 -7.69 -6.82
CA ASP A 36 2.07 -6.42 -6.57
C ASP A 36 2.30 -5.96 -5.12
N ALA A 37 2.99 -4.82 -4.94
CA ALA A 37 3.27 -4.25 -3.63
C ALA A 37 2.09 -3.49 -3.01
N SER A 38 0.95 -3.36 -3.71
CA SER A 38 -0.16 -2.49 -3.30
C SER A 38 -0.65 -2.72 -1.87
N TRP A 39 -0.75 -3.98 -1.44
CA TRP A 39 -1.21 -4.29 -0.07
C TRP A 39 -0.21 -3.81 0.98
N ALA A 40 1.08 -4.05 0.75
CA ALA A 40 2.15 -3.57 1.61
C ALA A 40 2.20 -2.03 1.62
N VAL A 41 2.01 -1.39 0.47
CA VAL A 41 1.96 0.07 0.34
C VAL A 41 0.86 0.66 1.22
N PHE A 42 -0.38 0.15 1.18
CA PHE A 42 -1.46 0.65 2.03
C PHE A 42 -1.17 0.46 3.53
N PHE A 43 -0.58 -0.67 3.92
CA PHE A 43 -0.18 -0.91 5.30
C PHE A 43 0.92 0.07 5.76
N VAL A 44 2.03 0.16 5.02
CA VAL A 44 3.20 1.01 5.34
C VAL A 44 2.81 2.49 5.32
N ALA A 45 1.98 2.90 4.37
CA ALA A 45 1.45 4.25 4.33
C ALA A 45 0.60 4.56 5.57
N GLY A 46 -0.20 3.60 6.05
CA GLY A 46 -0.91 3.70 7.33
C GLY A 46 0.02 3.82 8.56
N VAL A 47 1.23 3.25 8.49
CA VAL A 47 2.24 3.34 9.56
C VAL A 47 2.89 4.73 9.61
N TYR A 48 3.33 5.25 8.46
CA TYR A 48 4.21 6.42 8.38
C TYR A 48 3.53 7.73 8.02
N LEU A 49 2.38 7.71 7.33
CA LEU A 49 1.71 8.91 6.85
C LEU A 49 0.61 9.36 7.83
N SER A 50 0.78 10.57 8.36
CA SER A 50 -0.10 11.10 9.40
C SER A 50 -1.48 11.49 8.86
N SER A 51 -1.53 12.12 7.69
CA SER A 51 -2.78 12.57 7.06
C SER A 51 -3.58 11.41 6.48
N ALA A 52 -4.88 11.36 6.77
CA ALA A 52 -5.79 10.40 6.14
C ALA A 52 -5.98 10.66 4.65
N TRP A 53 -5.63 11.85 4.15
CA TRP A 53 -5.76 12.19 2.74
C TRP A 53 -4.90 11.33 1.83
N TRP A 54 -3.75 10.85 2.34
CA TRP A 54 -2.90 9.92 1.62
C TRP A 54 -3.60 8.62 1.24
N PHE A 55 -4.54 8.14 2.06
CA PHE A 55 -5.34 6.96 1.72
C PHE A 55 -6.11 7.17 0.41
N ALA A 56 -6.80 8.31 0.27
CA ALA A 56 -7.53 8.64 -0.96
C ALA A 56 -6.57 8.78 -2.15
N VAL A 57 -5.40 9.38 -1.95
CA VAL A 57 -4.37 9.50 -3.01
C VAL A 57 -3.94 8.12 -3.52
N PHE A 58 -3.64 7.16 -2.64
CA PHE A 58 -3.25 5.81 -3.05
C PHE A 58 -4.39 5.03 -3.71
N VAL A 59 -5.63 5.20 -3.24
CA VAL A 59 -6.81 4.59 -3.89
C VAL A 59 -6.98 5.14 -5.31
N ILE A 60 -6.91 6.47 -5.49
CA ILE A 60 -7.01 7.10 -6.81
C ILE A 60 -5.88 6.61 -7.71
N LEU A 61 -4.65 6.52 -7.19
CA LEU A 61 -3.52 5.99 -7.93
C LEU A 61 -3.76 4.53 -8.38
N ALA A 62 -4.28 3.67 -7.50
CA ALA A 62 -4.59 2.28 -7.84
C ALA A 62 -5.56 2.19 -9.02
N VAL A 63 -6.67 2.94 -8.94
CA VAL A 63 -7.70 2.97 -9.97
C VAL A 63 -7.15 3.57 -11.27
N ALA A 64 -6.32 4.62 -11.19
CA ALA A 64 -5.71 5.25 -12.36
C ALA A 64 -4.74 4.30 -13.07
N VAL A 65 -3.91 3.54 -12.33
CA VAL A 65 -3.00 2.54 -12.90
C VAL A 65 -3.78 1.41 -13.57
N ASP A 66 -4.81 0.89 -12.91
CA ASP A 66 -5.65 -0.19 -13.45
C ASP A 66 -6.39 0.28 -14.72
N TRP A 67 -6.95 1.51 -14.71
CA TRP A 67 -7.60 2.11 -15.86
C TRP A 67 -6.63 2.31 -17.03
N PHE A 68 -5.43 2.82 -16.77
CA PHE A 68 -4.41 3.02 -17.80
C PHE A 68 -3.96 1.69 -18.41
N ALA A 69 -3.77 0.65 -17.59
CA ALA A 69 -3.40 -0.68 -18.05
C ALA A 69 -4.48 -1.31 -18.96
N ILE A 70 -5.76 -1.07 -18.66
CA ILE A 70 -6.88 -1.57 -19.48
C ILE A 70 -7.00 -0.77 -20.79
N THR A 71 -6.94 0.56 -20.72
CA THR A 71 -7.22 1.44 -21.86
C THR A 71 -6.06 1.55 -22.85
N PHE A 72 -4.83 1.67 -22.35
CA PHE A 72 -3.63 1.84 -23.19
C PHE A 72 -2.74 0.61 -23.21
N GLY A 73 -2.81 -0.22 -22.16
CA GLY A 73 -1.99 -1.41 -22.02
C GLY A 73 -2.56 -2.68 -22.66
N GLY A 74 -3.86 -2.70 -23.00
CA GLY A 74 -4.52 -3.89 -23.55
C GLY A 74 -4.69 -5.01 -22.53
N VAL A 75 -4.59 -4.72 -21.22
CA VAL A 75 -4.92 -5.67 -20.16
C VAL A 75 -6.43 -5.92 -20.13
N SER A 76 -6.83 -7.19 -19.95
CA SER A 76 -8.25 -7.55 -19.87
C SER A 76 -8.93 -6.93 -18.66
N SER A 77 -10.14 -6.39 -18.86
CA SER A 77 -11.00 -5.86 -17.81
C SER A 77 -11.75 -6.93 -17.03
N PHE A 78 -11.42 -8.21 -17.19
CA PHE A 78 -12.09 -9.34 -16.54
C PHE A 78 -12.20 -9.20 -15.01
N CYS A 79 -11.18 -8.61 -14.36
CA CYS A 79 -11.16 -8.40 -12.91
C CYS A 79 -11.98 -7.18 -12.46
N VAL A 80 -12.46 -6.35 -13.38
CA VAL A 80 -13.25 -5.14 -13.07
C VAL A 80 -14.72 -5.51 -13.05
N THR A 81 -15.18 -5.89 -11.86
CA THR A 81 -16.57 -6.24 -11.58
C THR A 81 -17.11 -5.36 -10.45
N PRO A 82 -18.41 -5.40 -10.11
CA PRO A 82 -18.91 -4.72 -8.91
C PRO A 82 -18.17 -5.12 -7.62
N ALA A 83 -17.60 -6.34 -7.57
CA ALA A 83 -16.79 -6.79 -6.44
C ALA A 83 -15.46 -6.04 -6.30
N TYR A 84 -15.00 -5.34 -7.35
CA TYR A 84 -13.80 -4.49 -7.30
C TYR A 84 -13.94 -3.41 -6.21
N ALA A 85 -15.16 -2.95 -5.89
CA ALA A 85 -15.41 -2.03 -4.79
C ALA A 85 -14.98 -2.59 -3.41
N ALA A 86 -14.95 -3.91 -3.23
CA ALA A 86 -14.48 -4.55 -2.01
C ALA A 86 -12.97 -4.34 -1.76
N LEU A 87 -12.20 -3.96 -2.80
CA LEU A 87 -10.80 -3.54 -2.62
C LEU A 87 -10.68 -2.31 -1.71
N LEU A 88 -11.64 -1.39 -1.73
CA LEU A 88 -11.65 -0.25 -0.80
C LEU A 88 -11.71 -0.72 0.65
N LEU A 89 -12.50 -1.74 0.94
CA LEU A 89 -12.59 -2.33 2.27
C LEU A 89 -11.28 -3.02 2.66
N ALA A 90 -10.68 -3.77 1.74
CA ALA A 90 -9.39 -4.42 1.94
C ALA A 90 -8.26 -3.41 2.21
N PHE A 91 -8.13 -2.39 1.36
CA PHE A 91 -7.15 -1.31 1.52
C PHE A 91 -7.39 -0.51 2.80
N GLY A 92 -8.65 -0.25 3.14
CA GLY A 92 -9.02 0.40 4.40
C GLY A 92 -8.60 -0.41 5.62
N ALA A 93 -8.81 -1.72 5.59
CA ALA A 93 -8.38 -2.63 6.66
C ALA A 93 -6.84 -2.62 6.82
N LEU A 94 -6.09 -2.69 5.72
CA LEU A 94 -4.63 -2.63 5.73
C LEU A 94 -4.11 -1.30 6.28
N TRP A 95 -4.70 -0.18 5.83
CA TRP A 95 -4.34 1.16 6.28
C TRP A 95 -4.61 1.35 7.77
N LEU A 96 -5.79 0.95 8.25
CA LEU A 96 -6.15 1.00 9.67
C LEU A 96 -5.27 0.05 10.51
N GLY A 97 -4.94 -1.12 9.95
CA GLY A 97 -3.98 -2.06 10.54
C GLY A 97 -2.61 -1.42 10.75
N GLY A 98 -2.07 -0.75 9.73
CA GLY A 98 -0.81 -0.01 9.83
C GLY A 98 -0.86 1.12 10.86
N ARG A 99 -1.98 1.87 10.92
CA ARG A 99 -2.19 2.90 11.95
C ARG A 99 -2.23 2.34 13.35
N ARG A 100 -2.92 1.21 13.55
CA ARG A 100 -3.01 0.53 14.84
C ARG A 100 -1.64 -0.03 15.24
N TYR A 101 -0.92 -0.64 14.31
CA TYR A 101 0.46 -1.07 14.50
C TYR A 101 1.35 0.09 14.96
N ALA A 102 1.36 1.23 14.26
CA ALA A 102 2.16 2.40 14.62
C ALA A 102 1.82 3.04 15.97
N ARG A 103 0.67 2.72 16.57
CA ARG A 103 0.28 3.14 17.93
C ARG A 103 0.80 2.19 19.01
N HIS A 104 0.81 0.90 18.73
CA HIS A 104 1.24 -0.14 19.67
C HIS A 104 2.71 -0.55 19.50
N HIS A 105 3.34 -0.16 18.40
CA HIS A 105 4.73 -0.49 18.12
C HIS A 105 5.63 0.10 19.20
N ARG A 106 6.42 -0.78 19.82
CA ARG A 106 7.47 -0.45 20.78
C ARG A 106 8.77 -1.02 20.23
N ASP A 107 9.74 -0.16 19.97
CA ASP A 107 11.10 -0.54 19.57
C ASP A 107 11.82 -1.16 20.79
N ARG A 108 11.42 -2.39 21.16
CA ARG A 108 12.05 -3.15 22.24
C ARG A 108 12.45 -4.51 21.72
N LEU A 109 13.76 -4.81 21.75
CA LEU A 109 14.31 -6.12 21.37
C LEU A 109 13.69 -7.28 22.19
N THR A 110 13.18 -7.00 23.39
CA THR A 110 12.47 -7.99 24.22
C THR A 110 11.11 -8.44 23.66
N SER A 111 10.56 -7.75 22.65
CA SER A 111 9.35 -8.19 21.94
C SER A 111 9.63 -9.34 20.95
N LEU A 112 10.90 -9.64 20.66
CA LEU A 112 11.30 -10.78 19.84
C LEU A 112 11.07 -12.11 20.57
N VAL A 113 11.18 -12.13 21.90
CA VAL A 113 10.97 -13.32 22.72
C VAL A 113 9.55 -13.90 22.55
N PRO A 114 8.45 -13.14 22.71
CA PRO A 114 7.11 -13.68 22.47
C PRO A 114 6.85 -14.00 20.99
N LEU A 115 7.55 -13.36 20.04
CA LEU A 115 7.42 -13.67 18.61
C LEU A 115 8.01 -15.05 18.28
N VAL A 116 9.17 -15.37 18.87
CA VAL A 116 9.82 -16.67 18.73
C VAL A 116 9.04 -17.78 19.45
N VAL A 117 8.43 -17.47 20.60
CA VAL A 117 7.63 -18.44 21.37
C VAL A 117 6.26 -18.71 20.73
N ALA A 118 5.77 -17.83 19.85
CA ALA A 118 4.50 -17.97 19.15
C ALA A 118 4.59 -18.66 17.77
N ILE A 119 5.81 -18.95 17.29
CA ILE A 119 6.08 -19.75 16.08
C ILE A 119 6.30 -21.21 16.49
#